data_AF-W6K085-F1
#
_entry.id   AF-W6K085-F1
#
_cell.length_a   1.000
_cell.length_b   1.000
_cell.length_c   1.000
_cell.angle_alpha   90.00
_cell.angle_beta   90.00
_cell.angle_gamma   90.00
#
_symmetry.space_group_name_H-M   'P 1'
#
loop_
_entity.id
_entity.type
_entity.pdbx_description
1 polymer ?
#
loop_
_entity_poly.entity_id
_entity_poly.type
_entity_poly.pdbx_seq_one_letter_code
_entity_poly.pdbx_strand_id
1 'polypeptide(L)'
;MLRRHVLWALPDPEAAMRAWVHLLAPHGVLVLVEGSWATGAGLTATDAERIVRTVRSSAVIRPLPEAVYWSKEIDDERYLLVSRT
;
A
#
# COMPACT_ATOMS: atom_id res chain seq x y z
N MET A 1 0.23 11.20 -4.33
CA MET A 1 -0.20 10.23 -5.36
C MET A 1 -1.06 9.17 -4.69
N LEU A 2 -2.17 8.77 -5.31
CA LEU A 2 -3.05 7.70 -4.83
C LEU A 2 -2.95 6.49 -5.77
N ARG A 3 -2.75 5.30 -5.20
CA ARG A 3 -2.80 4.01 -5.92
C ARG A 3 -3.58 2.99 -5.09
N ARG A 4 -4.35 2.15 -5.78
CA ARG A 4 -5.21 1.14 -5.18
C ARG A 4 -4.94 -0.20 -5.84
N HIS A 5 -4.53 -1.20 -5.07
CA HIS A 5 -4.38 -2.60 -5.50
C HIS A 5 -3.45 -2.82 -6.70
N VAL A 6 -2.41 -2.00 -6.87
CA VAL A 6 -1.49 -2.12 -8.01
C VAL A 6 -0.12 -2.61 -7.58
N LEU A 7 0.33 -2.29 -6.37
CA LEU A 7 1.73 -2.55 -5.99
C LEU A 7 2.06 -4.06 -6.01
N TRP A 8 1.13 -4.88 -5.54
CA TRP A 8 1.30 -6.35 -5.51
C TRP A 8 1.38 -7.00 -6.90
N ALA A 9 0.82 -6.37 -7.92
CA ALA A 9 0.74 -6.90 -9.29
C ALA A 9 1.96 -6.53 -10.15
N LEU A 10 2.91 -5.76 -9.61
CA LEU A 10 4.09 -5.32 -10.35
C LEU A 10 5.22 -6.36 -10.22
N PRO A 11 6.00 -6.59 -11.29
CA PRO A 11 7.08 -7.56 -11.28
C PRO A 11 8.22 -7.19 -10.31
N ASP A 12 8.40 -5.90 -10.03
CA ASP A 12 9.32 -5.38 -9.02
C ASP A 12 8.64 -4.25 -8.21
N PRO A 13 7.97 -4.58 -7.09
CA PRO A 13 7.30 -3.60 -6.24
C PRO A 13 8.24 -2.54 -5.64
N GLU A 14 9.50 -2.89 -5.37
CA GLU A 14 10.45 -1.95 -4.78
C GLU A 14 10.95 -0.92 -5.81
N ALA A 15 11.24 -1.35 -7.04
CA ALA A 15 11.59 -0.44 -8.12
C ALA A 15 10.43 0.50 -8.47
N ALA A 16 9.20 -0.04 -8.52
CA ALA A 16 8.02 0.78 -8.72
C ALA A 16 7.85 1.82 -7.61
N MET A 17 8.03 1.42 -6.35
CA MET A 17 7.95 2.32 -5.20
C MET A 17 8.98 3.45 -5.28
N ARG A 18 10.24 3.15 -5.63
CA ARG A 18 11.29 4.16 -5.87
C ARG A 18 10.88 5.16 -6.95
N ALA A 19 10.40 4.67 -8.08
CA ALA A 19 9.97 5.52 -9.19
C ALA A 19 8.80 6.43 -8.80
N TRP A 20 7.82 5.90 -8.06
CA TRP A 20 6.65 6.67 -7.64
C TRP A 20 7.00 7.77 -6.64
N VAL A 21 7.86 7.49 -5.66
CA VAL A 21 8.31 8.50 -4.70
C VAL A 21 9.08 9.61 -5.42
N HIS A 22 9.89 9.30 -6.44
CA HIS A 22 10.61 10.31 -7.24
C HIS A 22 9.68 11.24 -8.03
N LEU A 23 8.47 10.77 -8.38
CA LEU A 23 7.45 11.56 -9.08
C LEU A 23 6.60 12.42 -8.14
N LEU A 24 6.72 12.27 -6.82
CA LEU A 24 6.01 13.12 -5.88
C LEU A 24 6.67 14.50 -5.84
N ALA A 25 5.85 15.55 -5.80
CA ALA A 25 6.32 16.88 -5.43
C ALA A 25 7.00 16.83 -4.04
N PRO A 26 7.91 17.77 -3.73
CA PRO A 26 8.43 17.93 -2.37
C PRO A 26 7.29 17.96 -1.34
N HIS A 27 7.46 17.25 -0.23
CA HIS A 27 6.42 17.05 0.81
C HIS A 27 5.13 16.33 0.34
N GLY A 28 5.16 15.74 -0.86
CA GLY A 28 4.06 14.94 -1.38
C GLY A 28 3.72 13.75 -0.49
N VAL A 29 2.43 13.43 -0.41
CA VAL A 29 1.92 12.29 0.37
C VAL A 29 1.77 11.08 -0.55
N LEU A 30 2.32 9.95 -0.10
CA LEU A 30 2.06 8.64 -0.67
C LEU A 30 0.89 8.01 0.08
N VAL A 31 -0.13 7.57 -0.67
CA VAL A 31 -1.29 6.86 -0.13
C VAL A 31 -1.49 5.58 -0.94
N LEU A 32 -1.45 4.44 -0.26
CA LEU A 32 -1.67 3.11 -0.82
C LEU A 32 -2.92 2.49 -0.18
N VAL A 33 -3.80 1.94 -0.99
CA VAL A 33 -4.90 1.08 -0.54
C VAL A 33 -4.63 -0.30 -1.09
N GLU A 34 -4.27 -1.24 -0.22
CA GLU A 34 -3.76 -2.56 -0.58
C GLU A 34 -4.44 -3.66 0.26
N GLY A 35 -4.09 -4.91 -0.01
CA GLY A 35 -4.61 -6.07 0.71
C GLY A 35 -3.92 -7.37 0.33
N SER A 36 -4.12 -8.40 1.15
CA SER A 36 -3.60 -9.76 0.95
C SER A 36 -4.73 -10.76 1.07
N TRP A 37 -4.92 -11.59 0.04
CA TRP A 37 -6.01 -12.55 -0.10
C TRP A 37 -5.56 -13.96 0.27
N ALA A 38 -6.50 -14.78 0.78
CA ALA A 38 -6.26 -16.19 1.07
C ALA A 38 -5.81 -17.03 -0.14
N THR A 39 -6.00 -16.51 -1.36
CA THR A 39 -5.52 -17.12 -2.61
C THR A 39 -4.00 -16.99 -2.82
N GLY A 40 -3.29 -16.27 -1.93
CA GLY A 40 -1.87 -15.94 -2.08
C GLY A 40 -1.60 -14.73 -2.99
N ALA A 41 -2.66 -14.11 -3.52
CA ALA A 41 -2.54 -12.83 -4.21
C ALA A 41 -2.43 -11.68 -3.19
N GLY A 42 -1.89 -10.54 -3.63
CA GLY A 42 -1.84 -9.32 -2.83
C GLY A 42 -0.53 -9.12 -2.08
N LEU A 43 -0.52 -8.11 -1.21
CA LEU A 43 0.63 -7.68 -0.44
C LEU A 43 0.20 -7.46 1.00
N THR A 44 0.85 -8.12 1.94
CA THR A 44 0.55 -7.95 3.37
C THR A 44 0.91 -6.53 3.81
N ALA A 45 0.27 -6.01 4.87
CA ALA A 45 0.64 -4.68 5.37
C ALA A 45 2.10 -4.63 5.81
N THR A 46 2.61 -5.71 6.41
CA THR A 46 4.02 -5.85 6.82
C THR A 46 4.97 -5.75 5.62
N ASP A 47 4.67 -6.43 4.52
CA ASP A 47 5.52 -6.37 3.32
C ASP A 47 5.45 -4.99 2.65
N ALA A 48 4.25 -4.38 2.60
CA ALA A 48 4.08 -3.04 2.07
C ALA A 48 4.84 -2.00 2.91
N GLU A 49 4.79 -2.09 4.24
CA GLU A 49 5.58 -1.25 5.14
C GLU A 49 7.06 -1.43 4.86
N ARG A 50 7.56 -2.68 4.80
CA ARG A 50 8.97 -2.97 4.50
C ARG A 50 9.41 -2.29 3.21
N ILE A 51 8.63 -2.42 2.13
CA ILE A 51 8.92 -1.81 0.83
C ILE A 51 8.94 -0.28 0.94
N VAL A 52 7.92 0.33 1.55
CA VAL A 52 7.85 1.80 1.69
C VAL A 52 9.01 2.34 2.53
N ARG A 53 9.39 1.62 3.59
CA ARG A 53 10.51 1.98 4.47
C ARG A 53 11.88 1.99 3.79
N THR A 54 12.01 1.37 2.60
CA THR A 54 13.24 1.46 1.79
C THR A 54 13.45 2.84 1.16
N VAL A 55 12.38 3.63 1.01
CA VAL A 55 12.41 4.92 0.30
C VAL A 55 11.83 6.09 1.11
N ARG A 56 11.19 5.80 2.24
CA ARG A 56 10.53 6.78 3.11
C ARG A 56 10.80 6.44 4.58
N SER A 57 10.98 7.46 5.41
CA SER A 57 11.19 7.29 6.85
C SER A 57 9.91 7.00 7.63
N SER A 58 8.73 7.19 7.03
CA SER A 58 7.42 6.95 7.67
C SER A 58 6.54 6.04 6.82
N ALA A 59 5.75 5.20 7.49
CA ALA A 59 4.68 4.40 6.90
C ALA A 59 3.65 4.15 8.01
N VAL A 60 2.47 4.74 7.90
CA VAL A 60 1.39 4.56 8.87
C VAL A 60 0.35 3.66 8.24
N ILE A 61 0.13 2.49 8.84
CA ILE A 61 -0.88 1.53 8.41
C ILE A 61 -2.16 1.76 9.21
N ARG A 62 -3.29 1.76 8.49
CA ARG A 62 -4.63 1.70 9.07
C ARG A 62 -5.37 0.50 8.48
N PRO A 63 -5.74 -0.50 9.30
CA PRO A 63 -6.65 -1.56 8.88
C PRO A 63 -7.99 -0.98 8.39
N LEU A 64 -8.57 -1.58 7.35
CA LEU A 64 -9.86 -1.22 6.78
C LEU A 64 -10.80 -2.45 6.76
N PRO A 65 -11.16 -3.06 7.90
CA PRO A 65 -11.99 -4.26 7.94
C PRO A 65 -13.46 -3.99 7.58
N GLU A 66 -13.91 -2.74 7.54
CA GLU A 66 -15.32 -2.39 7.46
C GLU A 66 -15.88 -2.71 6.06
N ALA A 67 -16.88 -3.61 6.00
CA ALA A 67 -17.53 -4.06 4.78
C ALA A 67 -18.05 -2.92 3.87
N VAL A 68 -18.42 -1.77 4.47
CA VAL A 68 -18.87 -0.57 3.74
C VAL A 68 -17.82 -0.05 2.75
N TYR A 69 -16.53 -0.30 2.98
CA TYR A 69 -15.45 0.09 2.06
C TYR A 69 -15.24 -0.89 0.90
N TRP A 70 -15.82 -2.10 0.98
CA TRP A 70 -15.55 -3.21 0.07
C TRP A 70 -16.80 -3.75 -0.64
N SER A 71 -17.97 -3.19 -0.32
CA SER A 71 -19.29 -3.61 -0.83
C SER A 71 -19.66 -5.06 -0.49
N LYS A 72 -18.92 -5.71 0.40
CA LYS A 72 -19.14 -7.07 0.90
C LYS A 72 -18.36 -7.27 2.21
N GLU A 73 -18.78 -8.28 2.98
CA GLU A 73 -17.97 -8.82 4.08
C GLU A 73 -16.62 -9.32 3.54
N ILE A 74 -15.57 -9.14 4.34
CA ILE A 74 -14.21 -9.58 4.03
C ILE A 74 -13.63 -10.34 5.23
N ASP A 75 -12.89 -11.40 4.93
CA ASP A 75 -12.06 -12.17 5.87
C ASP A 75 -10.56 -11.99 5.59
N ASP A 76 -10.24 -11.28 4.51
CA ASP A 76 -8.90 -11.01 4.00
C ASP A 76 -8.33 -9.68 4.52
N GLU A 77 -7.01 -9.53 4.42
CA GLU A 77 -6.33 -8.33 4.93
C GLU A 77 -6.59 -7.15 4.00
N ARG A 78 -7.06 -6.03 4.55
CA ARG A 78 -7.24 -4.76 3.84
C ARG A 78 -6.75 -3.58 4.66
N TYR A 79 -6.01 -2.69 4.02
CA TYR A 79 -5.42 -1.57 4.73
C TYR A 79 -5.16 -0.36 3.84
N LEU A 80 -5.03 0.78 4.52
CA LEU A 80 -4.51 2.03 4.00
C LEU A 80 -3.11 2.24 4.57
N LEU A 81 -2.12 2.48 3.72
CA LEU A 81 -0.79 2.93 4.12
C LEU A 81 -0.60 4.38 3.69
N VAL A 82 -0.23 5.24 4.64
CA VAL A 82 0.09 6.65 4.39
C VAL A 82 1.54 6.93 4.76
N SER A 83 2.30 7.53 3.85
CA SER A 83 3.68 7.97 4.09
C SER A 83 3.85 9.44 3.73
N ARG A 84 4.33 10.22 4.72
CA ARG A 84 4.62 11.65 4.60
C ARG A 84 6.12 11.89 4.71
N THR A 85 6.60 12.98 4.12
CA THR A 85 8.01 13.40 4.18
C THR A 85 8.24 14.22 5.44
#